data_AF-A0A6I1I5S0-F1
#
_entry.id   AF-A0A6I1I5S0-F1
#
_cell.length_a   1.000
_cell.length_b   1.000
_cell.length_c   1.000
_cell.angle_alpha   90.00
_cell.angle_beta   90.00
_cell.angle_gamma   90.00
#
_symmetry.space_group_name_H-M   'P 1'
#
loop_
_entity.id
_entity.type
_entity.pdbx_description
1 polymer ?
#
loop_
_entity_poly.entity_id
_entity_poly.type
_entity_poly.pdbx_seq_one_letter_code
_entity_poly.pdbx_strand_id
1 'polypeptide(L)'
;MLNWLTWFRWATLMIALGAMSYYGYRAVPWSYMDATLSAYWVAAIGTTGTLIGTIALASSEARTRQRERMTLAVIQAAHCQHKMQAMLLGLERIAELLGPSTKKKIPIDNVLNSINEIDSIVFIDNQELATLVPLKGHCAMKIAGVQNALSNLRKHILDIDTVRPASDDEDQSIGLDIDATYFAAAIAKKQVERLWEVMHTFKESIYT
;
A
#
# COMPACT_ATOMS: atom_id res chain seq x y z
N MET A 1 24.61 -2.82 6.87
CA MET A 1 25.63 -3.26 5.88
C MET A 1 25.67 -2.42 4.61
N LEU A 2 24.54 -1.98 4.04
CA LEU A 2 24.52 -1.19 2.78
C LEU A 2 25.35 0.11 2.83
N ASN A 3 25.33 0.84 3.96
CA ASN A 3 26.03 2.13 4.09
C ASN A 3 27.56 2.02 4.00
N TRP A 4 28.14 0.89 4.44
CA TRP A 4 29.59 0.68 4.40
C TRP A 4 30.06 0.44 2.96
N LEU A 5 29.31 -0.36 2.19
CA LEU A 5 29.62 -0.64 0.79
C LEU A 5 29.49 0.62 -0.07
N THR A 6 28.48 1.46 0.17
CA THR A 6 28.35 2.74 -0.53
C THR A 6 29.50 3.69 -0.21
N TRP A 7 29.92 3.78 1.05
CA TRP A 7 31.04 4.61 1.46
C TRP A 7 32.34 4.15 0.78
N PHE A 8 32.62 2.84 0.78
CA PHE A 8 33.81 2.28 0.14
C PHE A 8 33.83 2.54 -1.36
N ARG A 9 32.69 2.42 -2.07
CA ARG A 9 32.57 2.75 -3.50
C ARG A 9 32.85 4.22 -3.79
N TRP A 10 32.39 5.13 -2.93
CA TRP A 10 32.70 6.55 -3.06
C TRP A 10 34.18 6.83 -2.81
N ALA A 11 34.77 6.21 -1.79
CA ALA A 11 36.19 6.36 -1.48
C ALA A 11 37.08 5.89 -2.64
N THR A 12 36.81 4.71 -3.22
CA THR A 12 37.59 4.20 -4.36
C THR A 12 37.42 5.06 -5.61
N LEU A 13 36.22 5.58 -5.86
CA LEU A 13 35.97 6.50 -6.97
C LEU A 13 36.77 7.81 -6.81
N MET A 14 36.80 8.39 -5.61
CA MET A 14 37.58 9.60 -5.32
C MET A 14 39.09 9.37 -5.48
N ILE A 15 39.59 8.21 -5.05
CA ILE A 15 41.01 7.83 -5.24
C ILE A 15 41.33 7.67 -6.73
N ALA A 16 40.47 7.00 -7.50
CA ALA A 16 40.66 6.80 -8.93
C ALA A 16 40.64 8.14 -9.70
N LEU A 17 39.72 9.05 -9.36
CA LEU A 17 39.68 10.40 -9.91
C LEU A 17 40.94 11.21 -9.56
N GLY A 18 41.41 11.11 -8.31
CA GLY A 18 42.65 11.75 -7.87
C GLY A 18 43.87 11.25 -8.64
N ALA A 19 43.99 9.93 -8.82
CA ALA A 19 45.05 9.33 -9.61
C ALA A 19 44.99 9.76 -11.09
N MET A 20 43.82 9.70 -11.74
CA MET A 20 43.64 10.17 -13.11
C MET A 20 44.00 11.65 -13.26
N SER A 21 43.60 12.50 -12.30
CA SER A 21 43.92 13.93 -12.32
C SER A 21 45.42 14.16 -12.19
N TYR A 22 46.09 13.44 -11.29
CA TYR A 22 47.53 13.53 -11.08
C TYR A 22 48.35 13.08 -12.30
N TYR A 23 48.01 11.92 -12.88
CA TYR A 23 48.68 11.41 -14.07
C TYR A 23 48.36 12.25 -15.31
N GLY A 24 47.12 12.72 -15.45
CA GLY A 24 46.71 13.66 -16.50
C GLY A 24 47.49 14.96 -16.44
N TYR A 25 47.65 15.55 -15.25
CA TYR A 25 48.45 16.76 -15.05
C TYR A 25 49.91 16.59 -15.48
N ARG A 26 50.51 15.42 -15.20
CA ARG A 26 51.90 15.12 -15.61
C ARG A 26 52.06 14.82 -17.09
N ALA A 27 51.03 14.27 -17.73
CA ALA A 27 51.07 13.92 -19.15
C ALA A 27 50.95 15.15 -20.07
N VAL A 28 50.46 16.28 -19.56
CA VAL A 28 50.34 17.53 -20.33
C VAL A 28 51.71 18.22 -20.42
N PRO A 29 52.25 18.45 -21.63
CA PRO A 29 53.46 19.24 -21.81
C PRO A 29 53.15 20.73 -21.62
N TRP A 30 53.32 21.21 -20.40
CA TRP A 30 53.04 22.60 -19.98
C TRP A 30 53.80 23.68 -20.77
N SER A 31 54.89 23.31 -21.46
CA SER A 31 55.71 24.21 -22.27
C SER A 31 55.02 24.71 -23.55
N TYR A 32 53.88 24.13 -23.95
CA TYR A 32 53.16 24.46 -25.20
C TYR A 32 51.68 24.79 -24.99
N MET A 33 51.30 25.35 -23.83
CA MET A 33 49.92 25.83 -23.63
C MET A 33 49.65 27.11 -24.44
N ASP A 34 48.96 26.96 -25.56
CA ASP A 34 48.35 28.07 -26.30
C ASP A 34 47.01 28.48 -25.68
N ALA A 35 46.55 29.70 -25.97
CA ALA A 35 45.29 30.27 -25.45
C ALA A 35 44.05 29.42 -25.83
N THR A 36 44.13 28.69 -26.94
CA THR A 36 43.10 27.73 -27.35
C THR A 36 43.02 26.52 -26.39
N LEU A 37 44.15 26.00 -25.90
CA LEU A 37 44.18 24.84 -25.02
C LEU A 37 43.61 25.17 -23.63
N SER A 38 43.92 26.36 -23.09
CA SER A 38 43.34 26.81 -21.82
C SER A 38 41.83 27.03 -21.91
N ALA A 39 41.33 27.52 -23.05
CA ALA A 39 39.89 27.64 -23.30
C ALA A 39 39.17 26.27 -23.26
N TYR A 40 39.77 25.22 -23.83
CA TYR A 40 39.21 23.85 -23.74
C TYR A 40 39.16 23.32 -22.30
N TRP A 41 40.18 23.59 -21.48
CA TRP A 41 40.16 23.20 -20.06
C TRP A 41 39.05 23.92 -19.28
N VAL A 42 38.91 25.23 -19.48
CA VAL A 42 37.83 26.01 -18.84
C VAL A 42 36.46 25.51 -19.29
N ALA A 43 36.29 25.22 -20.59
CA ALA A 43 35.06 24.65 -21.11
C ALA A 43 34.75 23.28 -20.48
N ALA A 44 35.75 22.39 -20.37
CA ALA A 44 35.59 21.07 -19.77
C ALA A 44 35.23 21.12 -18.28
N ILE A 45 35.84 22.04 -17.53
CA ILE A 45 35.50 22.29 -16.11
C ILE A 45 34.07 22.82 -16.03
N GLY A 46 33.71 23.78 -16.89
CA GLY A 46 32.36 24.32 -16.98
C GLY A 46 31.32 23.23 -17.21
N THR A 47 31.51 22.39 -18.24
CA THR A 47 30.58 21.30 -18.56
C THR A 47 30.46 20.26 -17.44
N THR A 48 31.57 19.93 -16.79
CA THR A 48 31.58 18.99 -15.66
C THR A 48 30.84 19.57 -14.45
N GLY A 49 31.07 20.85 -14.14
CA GLY A 49 30.37 21.57 -13.08
C GLY A 49 28.86 21.65 -13.33
N THR A 50 28.44 21.95 -14.57
CA THR A 50 27.03 21.92 -14.98
C THR A 50 26.42 20.54 -14.78
N LEU A 51 27.12 19.47 -15.17
CA LEU A 51 26.62 18.10 -15.03
C LEU A 51 26.47 17.68 -13.56
N ILE A 52 27.40 18.05 -12.69
CA ILE A 52 27.27 17.81 -11.24
C ILE A 52 26.08 18.59 -10.68
N GLY A 53 25.93 19.86 -11.08
CA GLY A 53 24.81 20.70 -10.67
C GLY A 53 23.45 20.15 -11.07
N THR A 54 23.31 19.65 -12.30
CA THR A 54 22.04 19.05 -12.78
C THR A 54 21.70 17.76 -12.03
N ILE A 55 22.68 16.90 -11.76
CA ILE A 55 22.46 15.68 -10.95
C ILE A 55 22.02 16.03 -9.52
N ALA A 56 22.66 17.04 -8.91
CA ALA A 56 22.32 17.48 -7.57
C ALA A 56 20.89 18.04 -7.51
N LEU A 57 20.50 18.87 -8.48
CA LEU A 57 19.15 19.40 -8.60
C LEU A 57 18.11 18.30 -8.83
N ALA A 58 18.36 17.39 -9.77
CA ALA A 58 17.46 16.26 -10.05
C ALA A 58 17.28 15.35 -8.81
N SER A 59 18.35 15.11 -8.06
CA SER A 59 18.30 14.36 -6.81
C SER A 59 17.50 15.08 -5.72
N SER A 60 17.63 16.40 -5.62
CA SER A 60 16.89 17.20 -4.66
C SER A 60 15.38 17.21 -4.98
N GLU A 61 15.02 17.35 -6.25
CA GLU A 61 13.63 17.35 -6.69
C GLU A 61 12.99 15.97 -6.48
N ALA A 62 13.72 14.88 -6.77
CA ALA A 62 13.25 13.52 -6.49
C ALA A 62 12.95 13.31 -4.99
N ARG A 63 13.80 13.85 -4.09
CA ARG A 63 13.58 13.79 -2.65
C ARG A 63 12.36 14.60 -2.22
N THR A 64 12.17 15.80 -2.78
CA THR A 64 11.01 16.64 -2.48
C THR A 64 9.72 15.97 -2.93
N ARG A 65 9.67 15.47 -4.18
CA ARG A 65 8.51 14.71 -4.69
C ARG A 65 8.23 13.47 -3.85
N GLN A 66 9.26 12.78 -3.37
CA GLN A 66 9.08 11.63 -2.48
C GLN A 66 8.48 12.04 -1.13
N ARG A 67 8.93 13.15 -0.54
CA ARG A 67 8.37 13.68 0.71
C ARG A 67 6.91 14.09 0.54
N GLU A 68 6.59 14.81 -0.53
CA GLU A 68 5.21 15.22 -0.85
C GLU A 68 4.29 14.02 -1.00
N ARG A 69 4.72 12.99 -1.76
CA ARG A 69 3.98 11.73 -1.89
C ARG A 69 3.77 11.03 -0.55
N MET A 70 4.78 11.01 0.32
CA MET A 70 4.66 10.43 1.65
C MET A 70 3.67 11.21 2.52
N THR A 71 3.72 12.54 2.51
CA THR A 71 2.77 13.37 3.25
C THR A 71 1.34 13.16 2.77
N LEU A 72 1.11 13.12 1.45
CA LEU A 72 -0.21 12.81 0.88
C LEU A 72 -0.67 11.41 1.29
N ALA A 73 0.22 10.42 1.25
CA ALA A 73 -0.10 9.06 1.68
C ALA A 73 -0.50 9.00 3.16
N VAL A 74 0.16 9.77 4.04
CA VAL A 74 -0.18 9.85 5.48
C VAL A 74 -1.53 10.54 5.71
N ILE A 75 -1.84 11.59 4.96
CA ILE A 75 -3.14 12.27 5.05
C ILE A 75 -4.25 11.34 4.56
N GLN A 76 -4.06 10.71 3.41
CA GLN A 76 -5.03 9.72 2.90
C GLN A 76 -5.16 8.54 3.86
N ALA A 77 -4.07 8.15 4.49
CA ALA A 77 -4.08 7.10 5.48
C ALA A 77 -5.04 7.41 6.64
N ALA A 78 -4.96 8.61 7.22
CA ALA A 78 -5.87 9.04 8.27
C ALA A 78 -7.34 8.99 7.81
N HIS A 79 -7.62 9.38 6.56
CA HIS A 79 -8.97 9.29 6.00
C HIS A 79 -9.44 7.84 5.84
N CYS A 80 -8.59 6.94 5.32
CA CYS A 80 -8.89 5.53 5.17
C CYS A 80 -9.12 4.82 6.51
N GLN A 81 -8.47 5.26 7.59
CA GLN A 81 -8.64 4.68 8.92
C GLN A 81 -10.10 4.75 9.40
N HIS A 82 -10.78 5.88 9.18
CA HIS A 82 -12.19 6.02 9.55
C HIS A 82 -13.08 5.06 8.75
N LYS A 83 -12.83 4.92 7.44
CA LYS A 83 -13.55 3.95 6.61
C LYS A 83 -13.32 2.52 7.10
N MET A 84 -12.07 2.15 7.41
CA MET A 84 -11.71 0.83 7.92
C MET A 84 -12.40 0.51 9.26
N GLN A 85 -12.51 1.48 10.16
CA GLN A 85 -13.27 1.32 11.41
C GLN A 85 -14.76 1.04 11.16
N ALA A 86 -15.37 1.74 10.20
CA ALA A 86 -16.74 1.46 9.80
C ALA A 86 -16.89 0.05 9.19
N MET A 87 -15.93 -0.38 8.34
CA MET A 87 -15.92 -1.76 7.80
C MET A 87 -15.84 -2.80 8.91
N LEU A 88 -15.01 -2.54 9.91
CA LEU A 88 -14.77 -3.44 11.04
C LEU A 88 -16.05 -3.63 11.87
N LEU A 89 -16.72 -2.53 12.22
CA LEU A 89 -18.00 -2.56 12.93
C LEU A 89 -19.09 -3.29 12.12
N GLY A 90 -19.15 -3.06 10.80
CA GLY A 90 -20.08 -3.76 9.92
C GLY A 90 -19.82 -5.27 9.89
N LEU A 91 -18.55 -5.67 9.77
CA LEU A 91 -18.13 -7.07 9.80
C LEU A 91 -18.41 -7.75 11.13
N GLU A 92 -18.21 -7.07 12.26
CA GLU A 92 -18.55 -7.58 13.59
C GLU A 92 -20.05 -7.82 13.70
N ARG A 93 -20.89 -6.87 13.25
CA ARG A 93 -22.35 -7.06 13.21
C ARG A 93 -22.77 -8.24 12.33
N ILE A 94 -22.16 -8.39 11.15
CA ILE A 94 -22.43 -9.53 10.26
C ILE A 94 -22.05 -10.84 10.96
N ALA A 95 -20.91 -10.89 11.63
CA ALA A 95 -20.48 -12.05 12.39
C ALA A 95 -21.40 -12.35 13.59
N GLU A 96 -22.01 -11.34 14.21
CA GLU A 96 -23.02 -11.51 15.26
C GLU A 96 -24.37 -12.02 14.69
N LEU A 97 -24.81 -11.48 13.56
CA LEU A 97 -26.07 -11.86 12.90
C LEU A 97 -26.03 -13.29 12.32
N LEU A 98 -24.89 -13.67 11.74
CA LEU A 98 -24.65 -14.99 11.13
C LEU A 98 -23.95 -15.97 12.07
N GLY A 99 -23.50 -15.50 13.25
CA GLY A 99 -22.72 -16.27 14.19
C GLY A 99 -23.48 -17.48 14.76
N PRO A 100 -22.84 -18.24 15.67
CA PRO A 100 -23.43 -19.43 16.26
C PRO A 100 -24.68 -19.09 17.07
N SER A 101 -25.82 -18.98 16.40
CA SER A 101 -27.10 -18.99 17.07
C SER A 101 -27.23 -20.38 17.68
N THR A 102 -27.46 -20.45 18.98
CA THR A 102 -27.78 -21.70 19.69
C THR A 102 -29.02 -22.40 19.13
N LYS A 103 -29.72 -21.76 18.18
CA LYS A 103 -30.87 -22.26 17.46
C LYS A 103 -30.44 -22.96 16.17
N LYS A 104 -31.07 -24.12 15.87
CA LYS A 104 -30.86 -24.93 14.65
C LYS A 104 -31.12 -24.20 13.32
N LYS A 105 -31.62 -22.96 13.34
CA LYS A 105 -32.01 -22.21 12.14
C LYS A 105 -31.70 -20.73 12.33
N ILE A 106 -31.14 -20.10 11.30
CA ILE A 106 -30.88 -18.66 11.26
C ILE A 106 -32.06 -17.98 10.56
N PRO A 107 -32.64 -16.92 11.15
CA PRO A 107 -33.73 -16.17 10.51
C PRO A 107 -33.29 -15.55 9.18
N ILE A 108 -34.17 -15.58 8.17
CA ILE A 108 -33.94 -14.97 6.86
C ILE A 108 -33.63 -13.47 7.00
N ASP A 109 -34.32 -12.79 7.92
CA ASP A 109 -34.11 -11.38 8.20
C ASP A 109 -32.65 -11.08 8.60
N ASN A 110 -31.98 -11.99 9.30
CA ASN A 110 -30.57 -11.80 9.67
C ASN A 110 -29.66 -11.85 8.44
N VAL A 111 -29.98 -12.71 7.47
CA VAL A 111 -29.22 -12.82 6.21
C VAL A 111 -29.41 -11.56 5.37
N LEU A 112 -30.65 -11.09 5.21
CA LEU A 112 -30.96 -9.85 4.48
C LEU A 112 -30.33 -8.63 5.16
N ASN A 113 -30.40 -8.54 6.48
CA ASN A 113 -29.74 -7.47 7.24
C ASN A 113 -28.21 -7.53 7.08
N SER A 114 -27.62 -8.72 6.99
CA SER A 114 -26.18 -8.87 6.73
C SER A 114 -25.79 -8.35 5.34
N ILE A 115 -26.61 -8.61 4.31
CA ILE A 115 -26.39 -8.07 2.96
C ILE A 115 -26.49 -6.54 2.96
N ASN A 116 -27.52 -5.99 3.60
CA ASN A 116 -27.70 -4.54 3.72
C ASN A 116 -26.54 -3.87 4.47
N GLU A 117 -26.02 -4.50 5.53
CA GLU A 117 -24.84 -4.03 6.25
C GLU A 117 -23.60 -4.05 5.35
N ILE A 118 -23.37 -5.12 4.56
CA ILE A 118 -22.27 -5.16 3.57
C ILE A 118 -22.40 -4.04 2.54
N ASP A 119 -23.60 -3.80 2.03
CA ASP A 119 -23.85 -2.78 1.00
C ASP A 119 -23.71 -1.35 1.56
N SER A 120 -23.86 -1.18 2.88
CA SER A 120 -23.58 0.08 3.57
C SER A 120 -22.08 0.36 3.75
N ILE A 121 -21.22 -0.66 3.60
CA ILE A 121 -19.78 -0.51 3.74
C ILE A 121 -19.22 0.29 2.55
N VAL A 122 -18.74 1.49 2.84
CA VAL A 122 -18.08 2.34 1.85
C VAL A 122 -16.68 1.80 1.55
N PHE A 123 -16.52 1.19 0.37
CA PHE A 123 -15.22 0.77 -0.13
C PHE A 123 -14.29 1.97 -0.39
N ILE A 124 -13.02 1.77 -0.10
CA ILE A 124 -11.92 2.67 -0.46
C ILE A 124 -11.67 2.52 -1.96
N ASP A 125 -11.62 3.63 -2.69
CA ASP A 125 -11.44 3.61 -4.14
C ASP A 125 -10.00 3.20 -4.53
N ASN A 126 -9.84 2.66 -5.74
CA ASN A 126 -8.55 2.27 -6.29
C ASN A 126 -7.59 3.46 -6.39
N GLN A 127 -8.10 4.68 -6.65
CA GLN A 127 -7.26 5.88 -6.63
C GLN A 127 -6.74 6.18 -5.22
N GLU A 128 -7.60 6.09 -4.21
CA GLU A 128 -7.22 6.25 -2.81
C GLU A 128 -6.19 5.18 -2.39
N LEU A 129 -6.39 3.93 -2.80
CA LEU A 129 -5.41 2.85 -2.57
C LEU A 129 -4.06 3.10 -3.23
N ALA A 130 -4.05 3.64 -4.46
CA ALA A 130 -2.81 3.94 -5.17
C ALA A 130 -1.97 5.01 -4.45
N THR A 131 -2.61 5.95 -3.76
CA THR A 131 -1.89 6.96 -2.96
C THR A 131 -1.22 6.38 -1.71
N LEU A 132 -1.64 5.21 -1.24
CA LEU A 132 -1.04 4.51 -0.09
C LEU A 132 0.19 3.67 -0.47
N VAL A 133 0.51 3.52 -1.75
CA VAL A 133 1.68 2.77 -2.24
C VAL A 133 3.03 3.21 -1.63
N PRO A 134 3.29 4.52 -1.36
CA PRO A 134 4.53 4.94 -0.73
C PRO A 134 4.71 4.48 0.73
N LEU A 135 3.63 4.05 1.40
CA LEU A 135 3.71 3.56 2.78
C LEU A 135 4.41 2.20 2.85
N LYS A 136 5.10 1.97 3.96
CA LYS A 136 5.79 0.69 4.20
C LYS A 136 4.77 -0.40 4.52
N GLY A 137 5.17 -1.67 4.38
CA GLY A 137 4.35 -2.80 4.82
C GLY A 137 3.21 -3.19 3.87
N HIS A 138 3.25 -2.73 2.62
CA HIS A 138 2.29 -3.11 1.58
C HIS A 138 0.81 -2.86 1.97
N CYS A 139 0.53 -1.79 2.72
CA CYS A 139 -0.80 -1.47 3.23
C CYS A 139 -1.88 -1.47 2.13
N ALA A 140 -1.61 -0.85 0.99
CA ALA A 140 -2.54 -0.81 -0.14
C ALA A 140 -2.96 -2.23 -0.60
N MET A 141 -2.00 -3.15 -0.69
CA MET A 141 -2.26 -4.53 -1.10
C MET A 141 -3.07 -5.28 -0.03
N LYS A 142 -2.75 -5.09 1.25
CA LYS A 142 -3.51 -5.72 2.34
C LYS A 142 -4.96 -5.24 2.37
N ILE A 143 -5.20 -3.92 2.22
CA ILE A 143 -6.54 -3.34 2.17
C ILE A 143 -7.32 -3.87 0.95
N ALA A 144 -6.71 -3.87 -0.24
CA ALA A 144 -7.34 -4.43 -1.44
C ALA A 144 -7.70 -5.91 -1.25
N GLY A 145 -6.85 -6.68 -0.56
CA GLY A 145 -7.12 -8.08 -0.20
C GLY A 145 -8.36 -8.24 0.68
N VAL A 146 -8.54 -7.36 1.67
CA VAL A 146 -9.75 -7.35 2.53
C VAL A 146 -10.99 -6.99 1.71
N GLN A 147 -10.92 -5.98 0.84
CA GLN A 147 -12.05 -5.58 -0.01
C GLN A 147 -12.48 -6.69 -0.96
N ASN A 148 -11.52 -7.39 -1.57
CA ASN A 148 -11.81 -8.54 -2.42
C ASN A 148 -12.45 -9.68 -1.62
N ALA A 149 -11.95 -9.93 -0.39
CA ALA A 149 -12.55 -10.93 0.50
C ALA A 149 -13.98 -10.56 0.91
N LEU A 150 -14.26 -9.27 1.17
CA LEU A 150 -15.61 -8.76 1.43
C LEU A 150 -16.54 -8.93 0.23
N SER A 151 -16.06 -8.62 -0.99
CA SER A 151 -16.82 -8.84 -2.22
C SER A 151 -17.15 -10.32 -2.44
N ASN A 152 -16.22 -11.21 -2.12
CA ASN A 152 -16.47 -12.65 -2.19
C ASN A 152 -17.43 -13.13 -1.09
N LEU A 153 -17.33 -12.58 0.13
CA LEU A 153 -18.28 -12.86 1.20
C LEU A 153 -19.71 -12.47 0.79
N ARG A 154 -19.87 -11.30 0.19
CA ARG A 154 -21.16 -10.83 -0.35
C ARG A 154 -21.73 -11.82 -1.35
N LYS A 155 -20.93 -12.29 -2.32
CA LYS A 155 -21.34 -13.29 -3.31
C LYS A 155 -21.78 -14.59 -2.64
N HIS A 156 -21.01 -15.08 -1.67
CA HIS A 156 -21.37 -16.29 -0.93
C HIS A 156 -22.69 -16.14 -0.16
N ILE A 157 -22.95 -14.99 0.45
CA ILE A 157 -24.22 -14.75 1.16
C ILE A 157 -25.39 -14.67 0.16
N LEU A 158 -25.20 -14.04 -1.00
CA LEU A 158 -26.22 -14.00 -2.06
C LEU A 158 -26.51 -15.40 -2.63
N ASP A 159 -25.48 -16.21 -2.86
CA ASP A 159 -25.66 -17.59 -3.34
C ASP A 159 -26.51 -18.40 -2.34
N ILE A 160 -26.31 -18.20 -1.04
CA ILE A 160 -27.13 -18.80 0.01
C ILE A 160 -28.61 -18.34 -0.09
N ASP A 161 -28.87 -17.07 -0.38
CA ASP A 161 -30.23 -16.52 -0.52
C ASP A 161 -30.95 -17.05 -1.79
N THR A 162 -30.21 -17.33 -2.87
CA THR A 162 -30.79 -17.88 -4.11
C THR A 162 -31.27 -19.34 -4.00
N VAL A 163 -30.91 -20.07 -2.94
CA VAL A 163 -31.39 -21.44 -2.68
C VAL A 163 -32.83 -21.45 -2.13
N ARG A 164 -33.50 -20.29 -2.05
CA ARG A 164 -34.90 -20.13 -1.63
C ARG A 164 -35.84 -21.06 -2.42
N PRO A 165 -36.48 -22.06 -1.80
CA PRO A 165 -37.52 -22.83 -2.47
C PRO A 165 -38.73 -21.94 -2.76
N ALA A 166 -39.37 -22.13 -3.91
CA ALA A 166 -40.64 -21.49 -4.22
C ALA A 166 -41.67 -21.85 -3.13
N SER A 167 -42.33 -20.83 -2.59
CA SER A 167 -43.35 -20.87 -1.53
C SER A 167 -44.38 -21.98 -1.75
N ASP A 168 -44.85 -22.67 -0.71
CA ASP A 168 -46.09 -22.27 -0.03
C ASP A 168 -46.20 -22.67 1.47
N ASP A 169 -45.16 -23.23 2.10
CA ASP A 169 -45.28 -23.64 3.52
C ASP A 169 -44.93 -22.49 4.49
N GLU A 170 -45.89 -22.13 5.34
CA GLU A 170 -45.90 -21.06 6.35
C GLU A 170 -44.83 -21.17 7.45
N ASP A 171 -43.98 -22.19 7.40
CA ASP A 171 -42.88 -22.38 8.35
C ASP A 171 -41.58 -21.79 7.75
N GLN A 172 -41.53 -20.46 7.64
CA GLN A 172 -40.43 -19.64 7.07
C GLN A 172 -39.09 -19.72 7.83
N SER A 173 -38.81 -20.86 8.44
CA SER A 173 -37.49 -21.21 8.93
C SER A 173 -36.83 -22.06 7.85
N ILE A 174 -36.36 -21.38 6.79
CA ILE A 174 -35.48 -21.97 5.77
C ILE A 174 -34.40 -22.72 6.55
N GLY A 175 -34.28 -24.02 6.31
CA GLY A 175 -33.13 -24.80 6.72
C GLY A 175 -31.94 -24.31 5.91
N LEU A 176 -31.50 -23.08 6.17
CA LEU A 176 -30.27 -22.55 5.65
C LEU A 176 -29.20 -23.54 6.06
N ASP A 177 -28.38 -23.96 5.10
CA ASP A 177 -27.25 -24.82 5.34
C ASP A 177 -26.40 -24.17 6.43
N ILE A 178 -26.54 -24.69 7.65
CA ILE A 178 -25.98 -24.12 8.87
C ILE A 178 -24.46 -23.99 8.66
N ASP A 179 -23.88 -24.96 7.96
CA ASP A 179 -22.46 -25.00 7.64
C ASP A 179 -22.03 -23.84 6.75
N ALA A 180 -22.85 -23.45 5.75
CA ALA A 180 -22.56 -22.32 4.87
C ALA A 180 -22.60 -20.98 5.62
N THR A 181 -23.58 -20.79 6.50
CA THR A 181 -23.68 -19.58 7.33
C THR A 181 -22.57 -19.47 8.38
N TYR A 182 -22.22 -20.57 9.03
CA TYR A 182 -21.07 -20.63 9.93
C TYR A 182 -19.76 -20.34 9.20
N PHE A 183 -19.62 -20.87 7.98
CA PHE A 183 -18.46 -20.59 7.14
C PHE A 183 -18.36 -19.11 6.78
N ALA A 184 -19.48 -18.46 6.42
CA ALA A 184 -19.53 -17.02 6.17
C ALA A 184 -19.15 -16.20 7.42
N ALA A 185 -19.67 -16.57 8.60
CA ALA A 185 -19.32 -15.93 9.86
C ALA A 185 -17.83 -16.11 10.22
N ALA A 186 -17.26 -17.30 9.98
CA ALA A 186 -15.84 -17.56 10.19
C ALA A 186 -14.96 -16.75 9.24
N ILE A 187 -15.36 -16.60 7.97
CA ILE A 187 -14.68 -15.72 7.01
C ILE A 187 -14.73 -14.27 7.48
N ALA A 188 -15.89 -13.78 7.91
CA ALA A 188 -16.08 -12.42 8.41
C ALA A 188 -15.14 -12.15 9.60
N LYS A 189 -15.13 -13.04 10.60
CA LYS A 189 -14.24 -12.96 11.76
C LYS A 189 -12.76 -12.94 11.36
N LYS A 190 -12.36 -13.78 10.41
CA LYS A 190 -10.99 -13.79 9.88
C LYS A 190 -10.63 -12.49 9.16
N GLN A 191 -11.59 -11.83 8.48
CA GLN A 191 -11.34 -10.52 7.87
C GLN A 191 -11.23 -9.41 8.92
N VAL A 192 -11.97 -9.49 10.04
CA VAL A 192 -11.80 -8.57 11.18
C VAL A 192 -10.38 -8.64 11.74
N GLU A 193 -9.86 -9.85 11.98
CA GLU A 193 -8.48 -10.05 12.45
C GLU A 193 -7.45 -9.46 11.47
N ARG A 194 -7.65 -9.69 10.17
CA ARG A 194 -6.79 -9.11 9.12
C ARG A 194 -6.87 -7.59 9.10
N LEU A 195 -8.05 -7.00 9.22
CA LEU A 195 -8.24 -5.55 9.28
C LEU A 195 -7.51 -4.95 10.47
N TRP A 196 -7.58 -5.59 11.65
CA TRP A 196 -6.82 -5.19 12.83
C TRP A 196 -5.31 -5.22 12.58
N GLU A 197 -4.80 -6.27 11.92
CA GLU A 197 -3.38 -6.36 11.55
C GLU A 197 -2.97 -5.23 10.59
N VAL A 198 -3.82 -4.91 9.61
CA VAL A 198 -3.59 -3.78 8.70
C VAL A 198 -3.56 -2.48 9.48
N MET A 199 -4.53 -2.22 10.36
CA MET A 199 -4.58 -1.02 11.19
C MET A 199 -3.34 -0.90 12.10
N HIS A 200 -2.83 -2.01 12.64
CA HIS A 200 -1.60 -2.02 13.42
C HIS A 200 -0.37 -1.67 12.56
N THR A 201 -0.20 -2.35 11.41
CA THR A 201 0.88 -2.09 10.45
C THR A 201 0.87 -0.62 10.00
N PHE A 202 -0.33 -0.08 9.82
CA PHE A 202 -0.56 1.29 9.40
C PHE A 202 -0.16 2.30 10.46
N LYS A 203 -0.54 2.05 11.72
CA LYS A 203 -0.11 2.86 12.86
C LYS A 203 1.42 2.88 12.96
N GLU A 204 2.07 1.73 12.85
CA GLU A 204 3.53 1.63 12.87
C GLU A 204 4.18 2.40 11.70
N SER A 205 3.62 2.32 10.49
CA SER A 205 4.15 3.03 9.32
C SER A 205 4.02 4.55 9.42
N ILE A 206 3.11 5.09 10.23
CA ILE A 206 2.96 6.53 10.43
C ILE A 206 3.99 7.07 11.43
N TYR A 207 4.33 6.28 12.45
CA TYR A 207 5.24 6.71 13.53
C TYR A 207 6.72 6.37 13.29
N THR A 208 7.08 5.73 12.16
CA THR A 208 8.46 5.30 11.83
C THR A 208 9.04 5.97 10.59
#